data_AF-A0A1Q3HEJ8-F1
#
_entry.id   AF-A0A1Q3HEJ8-F1
#
_cell.length_a   1.000
_cell.length_b   1.000
_cell.length_c   1.000
_cell.angle_alpha   90.00
_cell.angle_beta   90.00
_cell.angle_gamma   90.00
#
_symmetry.space_group_name_H-M   'P 1'
#
loop_
_entity.id
_entity.type
_entity.pdbx_description
1 polymer ?
#
loop_
_entity_poly.entity_id
_entity_poly.type
_entity_poly.pdbx_seq_one_letter_code
_entity_poly.pdbx_strand_id
1 'polypeptide(L)'
;MEILLGLIFFACGFGFIPVAIWAFVLRARWQKTQRSLSEVEQELTKVRADSLAERERLRQEVSKRLEDVDAELSRERGNAQAEAERVRAHFEEEFKKAMATFEPLLRFQGLANAEQDTKRALDEAIKLASALKQQAETFSAASRARSEIELREASNKLKELRSEADSILGKATQDARRILDEAHKGAERIAGNAYIALREKDALEQAIRAIRNVIDGYGDKYVVPTRSLLDELASDFGHLEAGVKLKSAREQSRRMVEEGHAAECDYAEAKRKEAAIRFVIDAFNGRVDGILSRTRSDNCGTLEQEIRDAFALVNLNGEAFRNARILEAYLAARLEELRWA
;
A
#
# COMPACT_ATOMS: atom_id res chain seq x y z
N MET A 1 112.34 48.17 89.02
CA MET A 1 112.81 46.83 88.61
C MET A 1 113.96 47.04 87.64
N GLU A 2 115.06 47.65 88.10
CA GLU A 2 116.17 47.01 88.83
C GLU A 2 117.21 46.33 87.92
N ILE A 3 118.41 46.94 87.90
CA ILE A 3 119.77 46.34 87.92
C ILE A 3 120.20 45.64 86.58
N LEU A 4 121.37 45.84 85.92
CA LEU A 4 122.79 45.92 86.31
C LEU A 4 123.62 46.65 85.23
N LEU A 5 124.53 47.55 85.68
CA LEU A 5 125.99 47.62 85.42
C LEU A 5 126.52 47.32 83.99
N GLY A 6 127.43 48.09 83.37
CA GLY A 6 128.60 48.89 83.77
C GLY A 6 129.62 48.69 82.63
N LEU A 7 130.45 49.62 82.14
CA LEU A 7 131.60 50.29 82.76
C LEU A 7 132.47 50.81 81.58
N ILE A 8 132.82 52.10 81.50
CA ILE A 8 134.21 52.71 81.43
C ILE A 8 134.14 53.78 80.31
N PHE A 9 134.19 55.11 80.48
CA PHE A 9 134.99 56.12 81.21
C PHE A 9 136.37 56.49 80.58
N PHE A 10 136.54 57.81 80.35
CA PHE A 10 137.76 58.62 80.06
C PHE A 10 138.28 58.64 78.60
N ALA A 11 138.67 59.76 77.96
CA ALA A 11 139.01 61.13 78.39
C ALA A 11 138.98 62.13 77.20
N CYS A 12 138.85 63.44 77.52
CA CYS A 12 139.41 64.66 76.89
C CYS A 12 139.61 64.71 75.37
N GLY A 13 139.22 65.73 74.60
CA GLY A 13 138.93 67.13 74.89
C GLY A 13 139.24 67.95 73.63
N PHE A 14 138.56 69.10 73.48
CA PHE A 14 138.71 70.16 72.48
C PHE A 14 138.05 70.02 71.10
N GLY A 15 137.13 70.94 70.86
CA GLY A 15 136.71 71.41 69.54
C GLY A 15 135.21 71.25 69.30
N PHE A 16 134.61 72.22 68.60
CA PHE A 16 133.29 72.15 67.94
C PHE A 16 132.09 72.79 68.64
N ILE A 17 132.13 74.13 68.66
CA ILE A 17 131.00 75.04 68.89
C ILE A 17 129.95 75.14 67.73
N PRO A 18 130.10 74.62 66.48
CA PRO A 18 129.08 74.87 65.44
C PRO A 18 127.99 73.78 65.24
N VAL A 19 127.85 72.77 66.10
CA VAL A 19 126.87 71.66 65.92
C VAL A 19 125.51 71.93 66.57
N ALA A 20 125.45 72.79 67.59
CA ALA A 20 124.23 73.01 68.38
C ALA A 20 123.11 73.73 67.61
N ILE A 21 123.44 74.57 66.63
CA ILE A 21 122.45 75.37 65.88
C ILE A 21 121.69 74.50 64.85
N TRP A 22 122.35 73.50 64.26
CA TRP A 22 121.73 72.62 63.26
C TRP A 22 120.73 71.63 63.89
N ALA A 23 121.00 71.17 65.12
CA ALA A 23 120.10 70.29 65.87
C ALA A 23 118.78 70.96 66.27
N PHE A 24 118.78 72.27 66.53
CA PHE A 24 117.57 73.00 66.93
C PHE A 24 116.60 73.20 65.76
N VAL A 25 117.11 73.48 64.56
CA VAL A 25 116.27 73.67 63.36
C VAL A 25 115.62 72.36 62.90
N LEU A 26 116.35 71.23 63.02
CA LEU A 26 115.79 69.89 62.75
C LEU A 26 114.69 69.52 63.75
N ARG A 27 114.87 69.84 65.04
CA ARG A 27 113.87 69.57 66.08
C ARG A 27 112.59 70.39 65.89
N ALA A 28 112.72 71.66 65.49
CA ALA A 28 111.57 72.54 65.24
C ALA A 28 110.75 72.10 64.02
N ARG A 29 111.41 71.64 62.93
CA ARG A 29 110.70 71.04 61.78
C ARG A 29 110.02 69.73 62.14
N TRP A 30 110.64 68.90 62.98
CA TRP A 30 110.10 67.60 63.41
C TRP A 30 108.85 67.74 64.30
N GLN A 31 108.79 68.76 65.17
CA GLN A 31 107.59 69.06 65.96
C GLN A 31 106.41 69.57 65.12
N LYS A 32 106.68 70.34 64.05
CA LYS A 32 105.62 70.86 63.18
C LYS A 32 105.01 69.74 62.32
N THR A 33 105.81 68.80 61.83
CA THR A 33 105.31 67.62 61.12
C THR A 33 104.56 66.65 62.04
N GLN A 34 104.96 66.50 63.31
CA GLN A 34 104.19 65.68 64.28
C GLN A 34 102.81 66.26 64.57
N ARG A 35 102.68 67.59 64.70
CA ARG A 35 101.38 68.24 64.94
C ARG A 35 100.42 68.10 63.76
N SER A 36 100.91 68.30 62.53
CA SER A 36 100.08 68.09 61.33
C SER A 36 99.70 66.62 61.13
N LEU A 37 100.56 65.67 61.53
CA LEU A 37 100.23 64.24 61.52
C LEU A 37 99.13 63.91 62.54
N SER A 38 99.18 64.45 63.76
CA SER A 38 98.15 64.21 64.78
C SER A 38 96.79 64.84 64.44
N GLU A 39 96.77 65.98 63.75
CA GLU A 39 95.53 66.60 63.29
C GLU A 39 94.89 65.78 62.16
N VAL A 40 95.69 65.32 61.19
CA VAL A 40 95.20 64.44 60.12
C VAL A 40 94.73 63.09 60.67
N GLU A 41 95.40 62.51 61.67
CA GLU A 41 94.95 61.28 62.33
C GLU A 41 93.63 61.46 63.11
N GLN A 42 93.42 62.63 63.73
CA GLN A 42 92.15 62.95 64.41
C GLN A 42 91.00 63.18 63.43
N GLU A 43 91.23 63.83 62.28
CA GLU A 43 90.20 63.94 61.25
C GLU A 43 89.89 62.59 60.60
N LEU A 44 90.91 61.75 60.36
CA LEU A 44 90.72 60.41 59.81
C LEU A 44 89.91 59.51 60.74
N THR A 45 90.09 59.63 62.05
CA THR A 45 89.33 58.86 63.05
C THR A 45 87.89 59.34 63.20
N LYS A 46 87.63 60.65 63.12
CA LYS A 46 86.26 61.19 63.07
C LYS A 46 85.51 60.77 61.82
N VAL A 47 86.12 60.91 60.64
CA VAL A 47 85.51 60.49 59.36
C VAL A 47 85.26 58.96 59.33
N ARG A 48 86.16 58.17 59.92
CA ARG A 48 85.94 56.72 60.10
C ARG A 48 84.80 56.40 61.07
N ALA A 49 84.67 57.14 62.17
CA ALA A 49 83.59 56.94 63.13
C ALA A 49 82.22 57.33 62.55
N ASP A 50 82.14 58.46 61.86
CA ASP A 50 80.90 58.92 61.22
C ASP A 50 80.48 57.99 60.07
N SER A 51 81.43 57.54 59.24
CA SER A 51 81.12 56.57 58.17
C SER A 51 80.72 55.19 58.70
N LEU A 52 81.20 54.77 59.88
CA LEU A 52 80.75 53.54 60.53
C LEU A 52 79.35 53.69 61.12
N ALA A 53 79.06 54.81 61.79
CA ALA A 53 77.75 55.10 62.35
C ALA A 53 76.67 55.24 61.26
N GLU A 54 77.01 55.85 60.12
CA GLU A 54 76.12 55.98 58.97
C GLU A 54 75.88 54.63 58.28
N ARG A 55 76.90 53.77 58.20
CA ARG A 55 76.75 52.37 57.75
C ARG A 55 75.85 51.55 58.67
N GLU A 56 75.91 51.75 59.98
CA GLU A 56 75.03 51.04 60.93
C GLU A 56 73.59 51.53 60.86
N ARG A 57 73.35 52.85 60.73
CA ARG A 57 72.01 53.38 60.49
C ARG A 57 71.39 52.86 59.20
N LEU A 58 72.16 52.88 58.11
CA LEU A 58 71.71 52.32 56.83
C LEU A 58 71.45 50.82 56.93
N ARG A 59 72.28 50.06 57.67
CA ARG A 59 72.03 48.63 57.91
C ARG A 59 70.74 48.38 58.69
N GLN A 60 70.48 49.16 59.73
CA GLN A 60 69.24 49.03 60.52
C GLN A 60 68.00 49.42 59.72
N GLU A 61 68.10 50.44 58.87
CA GLU A 61 66.99 50.83 58.01
C GLU A 61 66.73 49.80 56.90
N VAL A 62 67.79 49.22 56.33
CA VAL A 62 67.68 48.12 55.36
C VAL A 62 67.12 46.86 56.02
N SER A 63 67.56 46.49 57.23
CA SER A 63 67.02 45.32 57.93
C SER A 63 65.55 45.48 58.26
N LYS A 64 65.14 46.67 58.71
CA LYS A 64 63.74 46.96 59.00
C LYS A 64 62.86 46.91 57.73
N ARG A 65 63.35 47.48 56.61
CA ARG A 65 62.64 47.38 55.33
C ARG A 65 62.55 45.94 54.81
N LEU A 66 63.56 45.11 55.04
CA LEU A 66 63.52 43.69 54.69
C LEU A 66 62.49 42.93 55.52
N GLU A 67 62.41 43.18 56.83
CA GLU A 67 61.40 42.57 57.70
C GLU A 67 59.97 43.00 57.33
N ASP A 68 59.76 44.27 57.02
CA ASP A 68 58.46 44.79 56.57
C ASP A 68 58.05 44.15 55.23
N VAL A 69 58.99 44.03 54.27
CA VAL A 69 58.75 43.38 52.97
C VAL A 69 58.48 41.88 53.13
N ASP A 70 59.21 41.18 53.99
CA ASP A 70 58.97 39.76 54.26
C ASP A 70 57.61 39.52 54.95
N ALA A 71 57.19 40.45 55.82
CA ALA A 71 55.88 40.41 56.45
C ALA A 71 54.74 40.67 55.44
N GLU A 72 54.93 41.63 54.52
CA GLU A 72 53.98 41.89 53.42
C GLU A 72 53.89 40.71 52.47
N LEU A 73 55.03 40.15 52.02
CA LEU A 73 55.08 38.95 51.18
C LEU A 73 54.41 37.74 51.84
N SER A 74 54.58 37.56 53.14
CA SER A 74 53.95 36.46 53.88
C SER A 74 52.43 36.64 53.97
N ARG A 75 51.95 37.88 54.14
CA ARG A 75 50.51 38.20 54.12
C ARG A 75 49.90 38.01 52.74
N GLU A 76 50.58 38.46 51.68
CA GLU A 76 50.12 38.25 50.31
C GLU A 76 50.10 36.78 49.93
N ARG A 77 51.12 35.99 50.31
CA ARG A 77 51.13 34.54 50.11
C ARG A 77 50.02 33.84 50.87
N GLY A 78 49.76 34.24 52.11
CA GLY A 78 48.66 33.70 52.92
C GLY A 78 47.29 34.01 52.30
N ASN A 79 47.09 35.24 51.82
CA ASN A 79 45.86 35.64 51.13
C ASN A 79 45.69 34.90 49.81
N ALA A 80 46.74 34.78 49.00
CA ALA A 80 46.73 34.04 47.74
C ALA A 80 46.45 32.54 47.94
N GLN A 81 47.00 31.94 49.00
CA GLN A 81 46.71 30.55 49.36
C GLN A 81 45.25 30.40 49.82
N ALA A 82 44.75 31.29 50.67
CA ALA A 82 43.37 31.26 51.12
C ALA A 82 42.37 31.48 49.97
N GLU A 83 42.68 32.35 49.01
CA GLU A 83 41.88 32.51 47.80
C GLU A 83 41.92 31.28 46.90
N ALA A 84 43.11 30.68 46.70
CA ALA A 84 43.23 29.44 45.94
C ALA A 84 42.45 28.28 46.58
N GLU A 85 42.43 28.18 47.91
CA GLU A 85 41.64 27.19 48.64
C GLU A 85 40.15 27.45 48.53
N ARG A 86 39.70 28.72 48.63
CA ARG A 86 38.28 29.08 48.42
C ARG A 86 37.81 28.75 47.02
N VAL A 87 38.62 29.05 46.01
CA VAL A 87 38.32 28.75 44.61
C VAL A 87 38.24 27.23 44.39
N ARG A 88 39.18 26.46 44.96
CA ARG A 88 39.14 24.99 44.89
C ARG A 88 37.90 24.41 45.57
N ALA A 89 37.57 24.88 46.77
CA ALA A 89 36.39 24.43 47.50
C ALA A 89 35.10 24.76 46.74
N HIS A 90 35.01 25.95 46.14
CA HIS A 90 33.86 26.35 45.32
C HIS A 90 33.71 25.44 44.09
N PHE A 91 34.80 25.17 43.37
CA PHE A 91 34.78 24.25 42.23
C PHE A 91 34.42 22.82 42.62
N GLU A 92 34.93 22.31 43.76
CA GLU A 92 34.53 20.99 44.26
C GLU A 92 33.05 20.91 44.61
N GLU A 93 32.50 21.98 45.19
CA GLU A 93 31.09 22.04 45.56
C GLU A 93 30.18 22.09 44.31
N GLU A 94 30.53 22.92 43.33
CA GLU A 94 29.83 22.98 42.04
C GLU A 94 29.95 21.66 41.26
N PHE A 95 31.12 21.02 41.30
CA PHE A 95 31.32 19.71 40.70
C PHE A 95 30.44 18.64 41.39
N LYS A 96 30.34 18.66 42.72
CA LYS A 96 29.44 17.77 43.46
C LYS A 96 27.96 18.03 43.11
N LYS A 97 27.54 19.29 43.01
CA LYS A 97 26.16 19.64 42.59
C LYS A 97 25.86 19.17 41.17
N ALA A 98 26.80 19.36 40.24
CA ALA A 98 26.67 18.90 38.87
C ALA A 98 26.64 17.37 38.76
N MET A 99 27.45 16.67 39.54
CA MET A 99 27.44 15.20 39.58
C MET A 99 26.14 14.66 40.20
N ALA A 100 25.63 15.30 41.27
CA ALA A 100 24.38 14.91 41.90
C ALA A 100 23.15 15.10 40.99
N THR A 101 23.17 16.08 40.08
CA THR A 101 22.12 16.23 39.06
C THR A 101 22.28 15.24 37.90
N PHE A 102 23.51 14.83 37.58
CA PHE A 102 23.82 13.87 36.51
C PHE A 102 23.55 12.40 36.90
N GLU A 103 23.69 12.05 38.17
CA GLU A 103 23.54 10.67 38.67
C GLU A 103 22.12 10.07 38.46
N PRO A 104 21.02 10.81 38.67
CA PRO A 104 19.69 10.38 38.26
C PRO A 104 19.54 10.24 36.74
N LEU A 105 20.19 11.12 35.95
CA LEU A 105 20.12 11.14 34.48
C LEU A 105 20.78 9.91 33.85
N LEU A 106 21.83 9.37 34.46
CA LEU A 106 22.47 8.11 34.04
C LEU A 106 21.50 6.92 34.06
N ARG A 107 20.49 6.92 34.96
CA ARG A 107 19.46 5.87 34.99
C ARG A 107 18.59 5.86 33.72
N PHE A 108 18.50 7.00 33.01
CA PHE A 108 17.73 7.12 31.77
C PHE A 108 18.52 6.77 30.51
N GLN A 109 19.82 6.47 30.62
CA GLN A 109 20.64 6.08 29.47
C GLN A 109 20.17 4.75 28.83
N GLY A 110 19.59 3.85 29.63
CA GLY A 110 18.95 2.62 29.15
C GLY A 110 17.69 2.87 28.31
N LEU A 111 16.98 3.98 28.54
CA LEU A 111 15.80 4.36 27.75
C LEU A 111 16.17 4.83 26.34
N ALA A 112 17.31 5.52 26.18
CA ALA A 112 17.81 5.91 24.86
C ALA A 112 18.16 4.70 23.99
N ASN A 113 18.79 3.68 24.58
CA ASN A 113 19.07 2.41 23.90
C ASN A 113 17.76 1.66 23.57
N ALA A 114 16.81 1.61 24.52
CA ALA A 114 15.50 0.99 24.29
C ALA A 114 14.69 1.70 23.19
N GLU A 115 14.78 3.04 23.09
CA GLU A 115 14.14 3.80 22.01
C GLU A 115 14.77 3.48 20.64
N GLN A 116 16.08 3.27 20.59
CA GLN A 116 16.77 2.88 19.36
C GLN A 116 16.42 1.44 18.93
N ASP A 117 16.32 0.52 19.88
CA ASP A 117 15.93 -0.88 19.61
C ASP A 117 14.46 -1.00 19.20
N THR A 118 13.56 -0.22 19.82
CA THR A 118 12.16 -0.17 19.40
C THR A 118 12.00 0.42 18.00
N LYS A 119 12.77 1.46 17.63
CA LYS A 119 12.79 1.98 16.26
C LYS A 119 13.25 0.92 15.26
N ARG A 120 14.33 0.19 15.56
CA ARG A 120 14.82 -0.91 14.70
C ARG A 120 13.78 -2.02 14.54
N ALA A 121 13.17 -2.47 15.63
CA ALA A 121 12.13 -3.48 15.59
C ALA A 121 10.91 -3.03 14.78
N LEU A 122 10.54 -1.74 14.87
CA LEU A 122 9.44 -1.17 14.13
C LEU A 122 9.76 -1.06 12.63
N ASP A 123 10.98 -0.67 12.26
CA ASP A 123 11.45 -0.67 10.88
C ASP A 123 11.48 -2.08 10.27
N GLU A 124 11.93 -3.08 11.03
CA GLU A 124 11.89 -4.49 10.61
C GLU A 124 10.45 -4.99 10.44
N ALA A 125 9.55 -4.66 11.38
CA ALA A 125 8.14 -5.01 11.28
C ALA A 125 7.48 -4.37 10.04
N ILE A 126 7.79 -3.11 9.73
CA ILE A 126 7.30 -2.43 8.52
C ILE A 126 7.82 -3.11 7.25
N LYS A 127 9.11 -3.48 7.22
CA LYS A 127 9.70 -4.22 6.08
C LYS A 127 9.02 -5.57 5.88
N LEU A 128 8.80 -6.33 6.95
CA LEU A 128 8.10 -7.62 6.87
C LEU A 128 6.64 -7.45 6.44
N ALA A 129 5.93 -6.46 7.00
CA ALA A 129 4.54 -6.19 6.64
C ALA A 129 4.39 -5.77 5.18
N SER A 130 5.30 -4.91 4.68
CA SER A 130 5.31 -4.49 3.27
C SER A 130 5.65 -5.65 2.32
N ALA A 131 6.59 -6.52 2.69
CA ALA A 131 6.90 -7.73 1.92
C ALA A 131 5.71 -8.70 1.87
N LEU A 132 5.06 -8.94 3.01
CA LEU A 132 3.84 -9.78 3.09
C LEU A 132 2.70 -9.19 2.25
N LYS A 133 2.51 -7.86 2.30
CA LYS A 133 1.51 -7.17 1.49
C LYS A 133 1.78 -7.35 -0.01
N GLN A 134 3.02 -7.18 -0.45
CA GLN A 134 3.39 -7.42 -1.85
C GLN A 134 3.19 -8.88 -2.27
N GLN A 135 3.51 -9.84 -1.40
CA GLN A 135 3.25 -11.26 -1.67
C GLN A 135 1.74 -11.56 -1.77
N ALA A 136 0.93 -10.99 -0.89
CA ALA A 136 -0.52 -11.14 -0.94
C ALA A 136 -1.12 -10.51 -2.22
N GLU A 137 -0.64 -9.33 -2.62
CA GLU A 137 -1.07 -8.64 -3.84
C GLU A 137 -0.69 -9.43 -5.10
N THR A 138 0.54 -9.94 -5.18
CA THR A 138 0.99 -10.78 -6.30
C THR A 138 0.26 -12.10 -6.36
N PHE A 139 0.01 -12.76 -5.22
CA PHE A 139 -0.79 -13.98 -5.17
C PHE A 139 -2.24 -13.74 -5.60
N SER A 140 -2.86 -12.67 -5.12
CA SER A 140 -4.23 -12.27 -5.50
C SER A 140 -4.32 -11.95 -7.00
N ALA A 141 -3.36 -11.19 -7.53
CA ALA A 141 -3.29 -10.88 -8.95
C ALA A 141 -3.08 -12.15 -9.80
N ALA A 142 -2.20 -13.05 -9.39
CA ALA A 142 -1.97 -14.32 -10.07
C ALA A 142 -3.21 -15.22 -10.02
N SER A 143 -3.90 -15.28 -8.88
CA SER A 143 -5.15 -16.04 -8.74
C SER A 143 -6.24 -15.48 -9.66
N ARG A 144 -6.41 -14.16 -9.71
CA ARG A 144 -7.37 -13.51 -10.62
C ARG A 144 -7.04 -13.79 -12.07
N ALA A 145 -5.77 -13.67 -12.45
CA ALA A 145 -5.34 -13.97 -13.82
C ALA A 145 -5.61 -15.43 -14.22
N ARG A 146 -5.36 -16.39 -13.32
CA ARG A 146 -5.69 -17.82 -13.56
C ARG A 146 -7.19 -18.02 -13.70
N SER A 147 -8.00 -17.47 -12.80
CA SER A 147 -9.45 -17.57 -12.90
C SER A 147 -10.00 -16.93 -14.18
N GLU A 148 -9.45 -15.80 -14.63
CA GLU A 148 -9.83 -15.20 -15.90
C GLU A 148 -9.49 -16.08 -17.11
N ILE A 149 -8.34 -16.75 -17.09
CA ILE A 149 -7.96 -17.71 -18.14
C ILE A 149 -8.91 -18.90 -18.15
N GLU A 150 -9.17 -19.51 -16.99
CA GLU A 150 -10.09 -20.64 -16.85
C GLU A 150 -11.51 -20.27 -17.30
N LEU A 151 -12.01 -19.09 -16.92
CA LEU A 151 -13.31 -18.58 -17.36
C LEU A 151 -13.36 -18.35 -18.88
N ARG A 152 -12.28 -17.84 -19.49
CA ARG A 152 -12.19 -17.67 -20.95
C ARG A 152 -12.19 -19.02 -21.66
N GLU A 153 -11.41 -19.99 -21.17
CA GLU A 153 -11.38 -21.34 -21.73
C GLU A 153 -12.74 -22.04 -21.60
N ALA A 154 -13.38 -21.95 -20.43
CA ALA A 154 -14.72 -22.49 -20.22
C ALA A 154 -15.74 -21.81 -21.14
N SER A 155 -15.68 -20.47 -21.26
CA SER A 155 -16.57 -19.74 -22.17
C SER A 155 -16.36 -20.12 -23.63
N ASN A 156 -15.12 -20.37 -24.06
CA ASN A 156 -14.82 -20.77 -25.44
C ASN A 156 -15.32 -22.19 -25.71
N LYS A 157 -15.08 -23.14 -24.80
CA LYS A 157 -15.61 -24.51 -24.89
C LYS A 157 -17.14 -24.52 -24.93
N LEU A 158 -17.80 -23.69 -24.11
CA LEU A 158 -19.26 -23.56 -24.13
C LEU A 158 -19.78 -23.04 -25.49
N LYS A 159 -19.09 -22.08 -26.10
CA LYS A 159 -19.45 -21.58 -27.45
C LYS A 159 -19.28 -22.64 -28.52
N GLU A 160 -18.19 -23.41 -28.45
CA GLU A 160 -17.90 -24.49 -29.39
C GLU A 160 -18.95 -25.61 -29.28
N LEU A 161 -19.22 -26.09 -28.06
CA LEU A 161 -20.27 -27.08 -27.80
C LEU A 161 -21.65 -26.59 -28.24
N ARG A 162 -21.97 -25.31 -28.02
CA ARG A 162 -23.23 -24.73 -28.48
C ARG A 162 -23.31 -24.73 -30.02
N SER A 163 -22.23 -24.33 -30.70
CA SER A 163 -22.18 -24.34 -32.16
C SER A 163 -22.29 -25.75 -32.73
N GLU A 164 -21.67 -26.74 -32.08
CA GLU A 164 -21.76 -28.14 -32.48
C GLU A 164 -23.19 -28.68 -32.28
N ALA A 165 -23.80 -28.41 -31.13
CA ALA A 165 -25.18 -28.77 -30.84
C ALA A 165 -26.14 -28.15 -31.87
N ASP A 166 -25.96 -26.86 -32.20
CA ASP A 166 -26.75 -26.18 -33.22
C ASP A 166 -26.58 -26.82 -34.61
N SER A 167 -25.36 -27.24 -34.98
CA SER A 167 -25.11 -27.97 -36.23
C SER A 167 -25.77 -29.35 -36.25
N ILE A 168 -25.72 -30.10 -35.15
CA ILE A 168 -26.36 -31.41 -35.03
C ILE A 168 -27.88 -31.26 -35.13
N LEU A 169 -28.45 -30.27 -34.43
CA LEU A 169 -29.88 -29.99 -34.50
C LEU A 169 -30.31 -29.62 -35.92
N GLY A 170 -29.56 -28.74 -36.61
CA GLY A 170 -29.83 -28.39 -38.01
C GLY A 170 -29.76 -29.58 -38.98
N LYS A 171 -28.80 -30.50 -38.76
CA LYS A 171 -28.73 -31.75 -39.55
C LYS A 171 -29.91 -32.68 -39.25
N ALA A 172 -30.25 -32.86 -37.98
CA ALA A 172 -31.36 -33.71 -37.57
C ALA A 172 -32.71 -33.18 -38.10
N THR A 173 -32.94 -31.86 -38.09
CA THR A 173 -34.14 -31.26 -38.67
C THR A 173 -34.19 -31.44 -40.19
N GLN A 174 -33.06 -31.31 -40.89
CA GLN A 174 -32.98 -31.55 -42.32
C GLN A 174 -33.22 -33.03 -42.69
N ASP A 175 -32.63 -33.96 -41.92
CA ASP A 175 -32.81 -35.39 -42.14
C ASP A 175 -34.25 -35.83 -41.84
N ALA A 176 -34.85 -35.30 -40.77
CA ALA A 176 -36.26 -35.53 -40.46
C ALA A 176 -37.18 -35.09 -41.61
N ARG A 177 -36.93 -33.90 -42.20
CA ARG A 177 -37.66 -33.45 -43.40
C ARG A 177 -37.50 -34.42 -44.57
N ARG A 178 -36.27 -34.85 -44.85
CA ARG A 178 -36.00 -35.78 -45.95
C ARG A 178 -36.75 -37.10 -45.77
N ILE A 179 -36.73 -37.66 -44.56
CA ILE A 179 -37.43 -38.91 -44.23
C ILE A 179 -38.94 -38.74 -44.40
N LEU A 180 -39.51 -37.63 -43.92
CA LEU A 180 -40.93 -37.34 -44.08
C LEU A 180 -41.31 -37.18 -45.54
N ASP A 181 -40.52 -36.44 -46.33
CA ASP A 181 -40.76 -36.26 -47.76
C ASP A 181 -40.70 -37.59 -48.53
N GLU A 182 -39.73 -38.45 -48.20
CA GLU A 182 -39.61 -39.79 -48.76
C GLU A 182 -40.78 -40.68 -48.36
N ALA A 183 -41.21 -40.62 -47.10
CA ALA A 183 -42.38 -41.34 -46.60
C ALA A 183 -43.67 -40.88 -47.30
N HIS A 184 -43.85 -39.56 -47.50
CA HIS A 184 -44.97 -38.99 -48.22
C HIS A 184 -44.99 -39.43 -49.69
N LYS A 185 -43.86 -39.32 -50.40
CA LYS A 185 -43.74 -39.81 -51.79
C LYS A 185 -43.99 -41.31 -51.88
N GLY A 186 -43.54 -42.08 -50.88
CA GLY A 186 -43.81 -43.51 -50.76
C GLY A 186 -45.30 -43.80 -50.60
N ALA A 187 -45.97 -43.08 -49.69
CA ALA A 187 -47.41 -43.20 -49.44
C ALA A 187 -48.24 -42.80 -50.66
N GLU A 188 -47.89 -41.70 -51.34
CA GLU A 188 -48.50 -41.28 -52.60
C GLU A 188 -48.33 -42.33 -53.70
N ARG A 189 -47.16 -42.97 -53.80
CA ARG A 189 -46.94 -44.03 -54.79
C ARG A 189 -47.74 -45.30 -54.50
N ILE A 190 -47.93 -45.65 -53.24
CA ILE A 190 -48.62 -46.90 -52.82
C ILE A 190 -50.14 -46.73 -52.86
N ALA A 191 -50.65 -45.65 -52.28
CA ALA A 191 -52.08 -45.42 -52.10
C ALA A 191 -52.66 -44.41 -53.11
N GLY A 192 -51.82 -43.77 -53.92
CA GLY A 192 -52.24 -42.87 -55.00
C GLY A 192 -53.13 -41.75 -54.49
N ASN A 193 -54.19 -41.48 -55.25
CA ASN A 193 -55.18 -40.45 -54.93
C ASN A 193 -55.94 -40.71 -53.63
N ALA A 194 -56.00 -41.96 -53.13
CA ALA A 194 -56.71 -42.28 -51.89
C ALA A 194 -56.00 -41.70 -50.66
N TYR A 195 -54.66 -41.66 -50.67
CA TYR A 195 -53.87 -41.05 -49.59
C TYR A 195 -54.06 -39.53 -49.54
N ILE A 196 -54.03 -38.89 -50.70
CA ILE A 196 -54.23 -37.44 -50.83
C ILE A 196 -55.63 -37.06 -50.33
N ALA A 197 -56.66 -37.78 -50.78
CA ALA A 197 -58.04 -37.53 -50.37
C ALA A 197 -58.25 -37.74 -48.86
N LEU A 198 -57.62 -38.75 -48.25
CA LEU A 198 -57.70 -38.98 -46.80
C LEU A 198 -57.02 -37.84 -46.03
N ARG A 199 -55.84 -37.40 -46.47
CA ARG A 199 -55.11 -36.29 -45.84
C ARG A 199 -55.90 -34.97 -45.93
N GLU A 200 -56.46 -34.66 -47.10
CA GLU A 200 -57.31 -33.48 -47.30
C GLU A 200 -58.56 -33.56 -46.42
N LYS A 201 -59.21 -34.73 -46.34
CA LYS A 201 -60.34 -34.95 -45.45
C LYS A 201 -59.98 -34.68 -43.99
N ASP A 202 -58.86 -35.21 -43.50
CA ASP A 202 -58.42 -35.02 -42.12
C ASP A 202 -58.09 -33.54 -41.82
N ALA A 203 -57.44 -32.85 -42.77
CA ALA A 203 -57.17 -31.42 -42.65
C ALA A 203 -58.46 -30.58 -42.60
N LEU A 204 -59.44 -30.89 -43.45
CA LEU A 204 -60.74 -30.23 -43.46
C LEU A 204 -61.52 -30.53 -42.17
N GLU A 205 -61.49 -31.76 -41.67
CA GLU A 205 -62.11 -32.11 -40.38
C GLU A 205 -61.49 -31.32 -39.22
N GLN A 206 -60.17 -31.20 -39.18
CA GLN A 206 -59.47 -30.38 -38.18
C GLN A 206 -59.88 -28.92 -38.29
N ALA A 207 -59.94 -28.37 -39.50
CA ALA A 207 -60.34 -26.98 -39.70
C ALA A 207 -61.82 -26.76 -39.31
N ILE A 208 -62.73 -27.69 -39.63
CA ILE A 208 -64.14 -27.62 -39.20
C ILE A 208 -64.25 -27.64 -37.68
N ARG A 209 -63.49 -28.51 -37.01
CA ARG A 209 -63.43 -28.56 -35.54
C ARG A 209 -62.91 -27.23 -34.97
N ALA A 210 -61.86 -26.67 -35.56
CA ALA A 210 -61.31 -25.39 -35.15
C ALA A 210 -62.32 -24.23 -35.33
N ILE A 211 -63.03 -24.17 -36.47
CA ILE A 211 -64.11 -23.20 -36.71
C ILE A 211 -65.18 -23.35 -35.63
N ARG A 212 -65.58 -24.59 -35.34
CA ARG A 212 -66.59 -24.88 -34.33
C ARG A 212 -66.14 -24.44 -32.94
N ASN A 213 -64.90 -24.72 -32.54
CA ASN A 213 -64.37 -24.30 -31.24
C ASN A 213 -64.29 -22.77 -31.14
N VAL A 214 -63.96 -22.06 -32.23
CA VAL A 214 -63.96 -20.59 -32.27
C VAL A 214 -65.37 -20.01 -32.15
N ILE A 215 -66.39 -20.64 -32.76
CA ILE A 215 -67.79 -20.18 -32.70
C ILE A 215 -68.45 -20.52 -31.36
N ASP A 216 -68.38 -21.80 -30.96
CA ASP A 216 -69.07 -22.33 -29.77
C ASP A 216 -68.33 -21.96 -28.47
N GLY A 217 -67.06 -21.57 -28.58
CA GLY A 217 -66.14 -21.43 -27.45
C GLY A 217 -65.56 -22.76 -26.98
N TYR A 218 -64.41 -22.68 -26.32
CA TYR A 218 -63.66 -23.85 -25.84
C TYR A 218 -64.27 -24.46 -24.56
N GLY A 219 -64.83 -23.62 -23.67
CA GLY A 219 -65.44 -24.03 -22.41
C GLY A 219 -64.52 -24.91 -21.57
N ASP A 220 -65.10 -25.93 -20.92
CA ASP A 220 -64.35 -26.87 -20.06
C ASP A 220 -63.77 -28.08 -20.80
N LYS A 221 -63.96 -28.18 -22.13
CA LYS A 221 -63.64 -29.38 -22.92
C LYS A 221 -62.15 -29.76 -22.90
N TYR A 222 -61.28 -28.78 -22.70
CA TYR A 222 -59.83 -28.91 -22.78
C TYR A 222 -59.14 -28.54 -21.47
N VAL A 223 -59.89 -28.47 -20.36
CA VAL A 223 -59.34 -28.07 -19.06
C VAL A 223 -58.46 -29.18 -18.50
N VAL A 224 -57.18 -28.86 -18.32
CA VAL A 224 -56.19 -29.73 -17.65
C VAL A 224 -55.95 -29.24 -16.23
N PRO A 225 -55.99 -30.11 -15.20
CA PRO A 225 -55.78 -29.69 -13.81
C PRO A 225 -54.43 -28.99 -13.59
N THR A 226 -54.46 -27.72 -13.15
CA THR A 226 -53.27 -26.85 -13.01
C THR A 226 -52.23 -27.38 -12.02
N ARG A 227 -52.65 -28.12 -10.99
CA ARG A 227 -51.72 -28.74 -10.03
C ARG A 227 -50.80 -29.77 -10.69
N SER A 228 -51.27 -30.54 -11.69
CA SER A 228 -50.44 -31.54 -12.38
C SER A 228 -49.25 -30.88 -13.08
N LEU A 229 -49.48 -29.78 -13.80
CA LEU A 229 -48.42 -29.11 -14.57
C LEU A 229 -47.42 -28.39 -13.68
N LEU A 230 -47.88 -27.67 -12.65
CA LEU A 230 -46.99 -26.98 -11.73
C LEU A 230 -46.22 -27.96 -10.83
N ASP A 231 -46.84 -29.08 -10.43
CA ASP A 231 -46.16 -30.11 -9.65
C ASP A 231 -45.13 -30.86 -10.50
N GLU A 232 -45.41 -31.14 -11.78
CA GLU A 232 -44.42 -31.69 -12.75
C GLU A 232 -43.25 -30.71 -12.99
N LEU A 233 -43.54 -29.44 -13.27
CA LEU A 233 -42.51 -28.43 -13.48
C LEU A 233 -41.69 -28.14 -12.22
N ALA A 234 -42.31 -28.11 -11.03
CA ALA A 234 -41.63 -27.84 -9.78
C ALA A 234 -40.87 -29.06 -9.22
N SER A 235 -41.35 -30.28 -9.49
CA SER A 235 -40.63 -31.51 -9.18
C SER A 235 -39.36 -31.63 -10.01
N ASP A 236 -39.42 -31.24 -11.29
CA ASP A 236 -38.33 -31.47 -12.23
C ASP A 236 -37.39 -30.26 -12.41
N PHE A 237 -37.85 -29.02 -12.18
CA PHE A 237 -37.10 -27.80 -12.48
C PHE A 237 -37.31 -26.67 -11.46
N GLY A 238 -36.21 -26.01 -11.07
CA GLY A 238 -36.31 -24.76 -10.30
C GLY A 238 -36.87 -23.61 -11.15
N HIS A 239 -37.53 -22.62 -10.55
CA HIS A 239 -38.09 -21.45 -11.27
C HIS A 239 -37.07 -20.75 -12.21
N LEU A 240 -35.78 -20.76 -11.85
CA LEU A 240 -34.71 -20.21 -12.66
C LEU A 240 -34.45 -21.03 -13.94
N GLU A 241 -34.55 -22.35 -13.85
CA GLU A 241 -34.33 -23.26 -14.98
C GLU A 241 -35.49 -23.22 -15.98
N ALA A 242 -36.73 -23.10 -15.48
CA ALA A 242 -37.90 -22.90 -16.34
C ALA A 242 -37.79 -21.61 -17.17
N GLY A 243 -37.31 -20.51 -16.58
CA GLY A 243 -37.08 -19.25 -17.30
C GLY A 243 -35.99 -19.36 -18.38
N VAL A 244 -34.93 -20.13 -18.12
CA VAL A 244 -33.87 -20.41 -19.12
C VAL A 244 -34.43 -21.26 -20.26
N LYS A 245 -35.26 -22.26 -19.96
CA LYS A 245 -35.90 -23.11 -20.98
C LYS A 245 -36.91 -22.37 -21.83
N LEU A 246 -37.74 -21.50 -21.25
CA LEU A 246 -38.63 -20.62 -22.01
C LEU A 246 -37.85 -19.73 -22.98
N LYS A 247 -36.72 -19.17 -22.53
CA LYS A 247 -35.84 -18.38 -23.39
C LYS A 247 -35.28 -19.24 -24.54
N SER A 248 -34.85 -20.46 -24.24
CA SER A 248 -34.36 -21.42 -25.24
C SER A 248 -35.44 -21.80 -26.26
N ALA A 249 -36.68 -22.07 -25.81
CA ALA A 249 -37.81 -22.39 -26.67
C ALA A 249 -38.14 -21.23 -27.62
N ARG A 250 -38.15 -19.99 -27.12
CA ARG A 250 -38.32 -18.77 -27.94
C ARG A 250 -37.19 -18.57 -28.94
N GLU A 251 -35.94 -18.80 -28.53
CA GLU A 251 -34.78 -18.76 -29.43
C GLU A 251 -34.89 -19.83 -30.52
N GLN A 252 -35.38 -21.03 -30.21
CA GLN A 252 -35.60 -22.09 -31.18
C GLN A 252 -36.67 -21.73 -32.20
N SER A 253 -37.85 -21.26 -31.78
CA SER A 253 -38.89 -20.80 -32.71
C SER A 253 -38.38 -19.70 -33.63
N ARG A 254 -37.61 -18.74 -33.09
CA ARG A 254 -37.01 -17.66 -33.89
C ARG A 254 -36.02 -18.19 -34.92
N ARG A 255 -35.14 -19.12 -34.53
CA ARG A 255 -34.20 -19.79 -35.45
C ARG A 255 -34.93 -20.54 -36.56
N MET A 256 -36.02 -21.25 -36.24
CA MET A 256 -36.81 -21.95 -37.26
C MET A 256 -37.42 -21.01 -38.30
N VAL A 257 -37.78 -19.78 -37.93
CA VAL A 257 -38.22 -18.77 -38.91
C VAL A 257 -37.05 -18.27 -39.75
N GLU A 258 -35.91 -17.95 -39.12
CA GLU A 258 -34.70 -17.45 -39.79
C GLU A 258 -34.09 -18.48 -40.76
N GLU A 259 -34.12 -19.77 -40.42
CA GLU A 259 -33.63 -20.88 -41.24
C GLU A 259 -34.65 -21.31 -42.33
N GLY A 260 -35.83 -20.69 -42.37
CA GLY A 260 -36.88 -21.04 -43.35
C GLY A 260 -37.53 -22.40 -43.05
N HIS A 261 -37.50 -22.82 -41.79
CA HIS A 261 -38.05 -24.08 -41.31
C HIS A 261 -39.46 -24.00 -40.70
N ALA A 262 -40.06 -22.81 -40.66
CA ALA A 262 -41.36 -22.58 -40.06
C ALA A 262 -42.56 -22.91 -40.98
N ALA A 263 -42.45 -22.65 -42.27
CA ALA A 263 -43.56 -22.79 -43.22
C ALA A 263 -43.08 -23.09 -44.65
N GLU A 264 -43.99 -23.62 -45.47
CA GLU A 264 -43.76 -23.97 -46.88
C GLU A 264 -44.84 -23.39 -47.78
N CYS A 265 -44.53 -23.23 -49.07
CA CYS A 265 -45.45 -22.73 -50.08
C CYS A 265 -45.04 -23.21 -51.47
N ASP A 266 -46.03 -23.46 -52.34
CA ASP A 266 -45.85 -24.06 -53.67
C ASP A 266 -45.66 -23.01 -54.79
N TYR A 267 -45.50 -21.71 -54.47
CA TYR A 267 -45.14 -20.70 -55.47
C TYR A 267 -43.77 -20.99 -56.11
N ALA A 268 -43.72 -20.93 -57.45
CA ALA A 268 -42.48 -21.07 -58.21
C ALA A 268 -41.58 -19.81 -58.14
N GLU A 269 -42.18 -18.62 -58.01
CA GLU A 269 -41.46 -17.35 -57.92
C GLU A 269 -40.99 -17.10 -56.49
N ALA A 270 -39.68 -17.00 -56.28
CA ALA A 270 -39.05 -16.87 -54.95
C ALA A 270 -39.62 -15.70 -54.13
N LYS A 271 -39.78 -14.52 -54.75
CA LYS A 271 -40.29 -13.33 -54.05
C LYS A 271 -41.74 -13.47 -53.57
N ARG A 272 -42.60 -14.11 -54.38
CA ARG A 272 -43.99 -14.38 -53.98
C ARG A 272 -44.07 -15.49 -52.93
N LYS A 273 -43.23 -16.51 -53.07
CA LYS A 273 -43.09 -17.60 -52.09
C LYS A 273 -42.70 -17.05 -50.72
N GLU A 274 -41.67 -16.23 -50.65
CA GLU A 274 -41.20 -15.61 -49.41
C GLU A 274 -42.27 -14.73 -48.77
N ALA A 275 -42.96 -13.91 -49.57
CA ALA A 275 -44.04 -13.07 -49.08
C ALA A 275 -45.23 -13.88 -48.52
N ALA A 276 -45.62 -14.97 -49.19
CA ALA A 276 -46.69 -15.86 -48.72
C ALA A 276 -46.30 -16.59 -47.44
N ILE A 277 -45.08 -17.13 -47.37
CA ILE A 277 -44.51 -17.76 -46.18
C ILE A 277 -44.53 -16.78 -45.00
N ARG A 278 -44.02 -15.57 -45.20
CA ARG A 278 -43.98 -14.54 -44.17
C ARG A 278 -45.37 -14.15 -43.69
N PHE A 279 -46.34 -14.00 -44.60
CA PHE A 279 -47.71 -13.65 -44.25
C PHE A 279 -48.37 -14.72 -43.34
N VAL A 280 -48.21 -15.99 -43.68
CA VAL A 280 -48.78 -17.11 -42.90
C VAL A 280 -48.09 -17.24 -41.54
N ILE A 281 -46.75 -17.07 -41.49
CA ILE A 281 -45.99 -17.04 -40.23
C ILE A 281 -46.45 -15.87 -39.34
N ASP A 282 -46.56 -14.67 -39.89
CA ASP A 282 -46.98 -13.47 -39.14
C ASP A 282 -48.43 -13.64 -38.62
N ALA A 283 -49.33 -14.20 -39.42
CA ALA A 283 -50.71 -14.47 -39.02
C ALA A 283 -50.81 -15.52 -37.92
N PHE A 284 -50.02 -16.58 -37.98
CA PHE A 284 -49.97 -17.61 -36.95
C PHE A 284 -49.33 -17.07 -35.66
N ASN A 285 -48.16 -16.45 -35.75
CA ASN A 285 -47.46 -15.87 -34.60
C ASN A 285 -48.34 -14.84 -33.88
N GLY A 286 -49.01 -13.94 -34.61
CA GLY A 286 -49.90 -12.95 -34.01
C GLY A 286 -51.05 -13.57 -33.22
N ARG A 287 -51.61 -14.69 -33.68
CA ARG A 287 -52.64 -15.43 -32.91
C ARG A 287 -52.03 -16.11 -31.70
N VAL A 288 -50.91 -16.82 -31.86
CA VAL A 288 -50.26 -17.54 -30.76
C VAL A 288 -49.76 -16.59 -29.68
N ASP A 289 -49.19 -15.44 -30.02
CA ASP A 289 -48.74 -14.44 -29.04
C ASP A 289 -49.92 -13.87 -28.24
N GLY A 290 -51.07 -13.67 -28.90
CA GLY A 290 -52.32 -13.33 -28.22
C GLY A 290 -52.76 -14.40 -27.22
N ILE A 291 -52.63 -15.68 -27.60
CA ILE A 291 -52.96 -16.82 -26.73
C ILE A 291 -51.98 -16.92 -25.55
N LEU A 292 -50.66 -16.86 -25.81
CA LEU A 292 -49.60 -16.93 -24.80
C LEU A 292 -49.65 -15.76 -23.80
N SER A 293 -50.24 -14.62 -24.18
CA SER A 293 -50.45 -13.51 -23.23
C SER A 293 -51.40 -13.88 -22.08
N ARG A 294 -52.24 -14.91 -22.27
CA ARG A 294 -53.23 -15.38 -21.29
C ARG A 294 -52.76 -16.57 -20.46
N THR A 295 -51.51 -17.04 -20.62
CA THR A 295 -50.99 -18.22 -19.90
C THR A 295 -51.08 -18.11 -18.38
N ARG A 296 -51.05 -16.89 -17.81
CA ARG A 296 -51.18 -16.69 -16.37
C ARG A 296 -52.63 -16.79 -15.85
N SER A 297 -53.62 -16.49 -16.68
CA SER A 297 -55.03 -16.39 -16.27
C SER A 297 -55.88 -17.57 -16.72
N ASP A 298 -55.48 -18.24 -17.80
CA ASP A 298 -56.29 -19.25 -18.47
C ASP A 298 -55.69 -20.66 -18.28
N ASN A 299 -56.45 -21.68 -18.67
CA ASN A 299 -56.03 -23.07 -18.55
C ASN A 299 -55.08 -23.49 -19.68
N CYS A 300 -53.94 -24.09 -19.36
CA CYS A 300 -52.94 -24.51 -20.36
C CYS A 300 -53.49 -25.47 -21.43
N GLY A 301 -54.38 -26.41 -21.07
CA GLY A 301 -54.95 -27.33 -22.05
C GLY A 301 -55.88 -26.63 -23.04
N THR A 302 -56.62 -25.62 -22.58
CA THR A 302 -57.43 -24.76 -23.47
C THR A 302 -56.55 -23.92 -24.39
N LEU A 303 -55.47 -23.34 -23.86
CA LEU A 303 -54.51 -22.56 -24.66
C LEU A 303 -53.78 -23.43 -25.70
N GLU A 304 -53.43 -24.67 -25.34
CA GLU A 304 -52.83 -25.63 -26.26
C GLU A 304 -53.78 -25.94 -27.42
N GLN A 305 -55.06 -26.16 -27.12
CA GLN A 305 -56.05 -26.41 -28.17
C GLN A 305 -56.28 -25.18 -29.05
N GLU A 306 -56.32 -23.98 -28.47
CA GLU A 306 -56.43 -22.74 -29.23
C GLU A 306 -55.25 -22.55 -30.21
N ILE A 307 -54.03 -22.94 -29.82
CA ILE A 307 -52.86 -22.90 -30.69
C ILE A 307 -53.00 -23.91 -31.85
N ARG A 308 -53.47 -25.13 -31.56
CA ARG A 308 -53.73 -26.16 -32.59
C ARG A 308 -54.84 -25.75 -33.56
N ASP A 309 -55.89 -25.12 -33.05
CA ASP A 309 -56.99 -24.61 -33.85
C ASP A 309 -56.53 -23.41 -34.69
N ALA A 310 -55.70 -22.52 -34.15
CA ALA A 310 -55.08 -21.44 -34.90
C ALA A 310 -54.21 -21.98 -36.06
N PHE A 311 -53.46 -23.06 -35.84
CA PHE A 311 -52.68 -23.74 -36.88
C PHE A 311 -53.57 -24.29 -38.00
N ALA A 312 -54.64 -25.03 -37.66
CA ALA A 312 -55.57 -25.58 -38.65
C ALA A 312 -56.25 -24.48 -39.49
N LEU A 313 -56.68 -23.40 -38.85
CA LEU A 313 -57.32 -22.27 -39.53
C LEU A 313 -56.35 -21.50 -40.43
N VAL A 314 -55.11 -21.26 -39.98
CA VAL A 314 -54.12 -20.55 -40.77
C VAL A 314 -53.72 -21.39 -41.99
N ASN A 315 -53.56 -22.70 -41.83
CA ASN A 315 -53.27 -23.60 -42.95
C ASN A 315 -54.41 -23.70 -43.97
N LEU A 316 -55.67 -23.76 -43.50
CA LEU A 316 -56.84 -23.72 -44.39
C LEU A 316 -56.87 -22.42 -45.20
N ASN A 317 -56.67 -21.26 -44.55
CA ASN A 317 -56.61 -19.98 -45.24
C ASN A 317 -55.40 -19.87 -46.18
N GLY A 318 -54.34 -20.60 -45.87
CA GLY A 318 -53.11 -20.72 -46.65
C GLY A 318 -53.26 -21.42 -47.99
N GLU A 319 -54.29 -22.24 -48.17
CA GLU A 319 -54.60 -22.90 -49.46
C GLU A 319 -54.77 -21.88 -50.59
N ALA A 320 -55.41 -20.75 -50.29
CA ALA A 320 -55.60 -19.65 -51.24
C ALA A 320 -54.27 -19.02 -51.74
N PHE A 321 -53.19 -19.19 -50.98
CA PHE A 321 -51.84 -18.67 -51.28
C PHE A 321 -50.91 -19.77 -51.81
N ARG A 322 -51.40 -20.62 -52.73
CA ARG A 322 -50.65 -21.79 -53.25
C ARG A 322 -50.15 -22.70 -52.12
N ASN A 323 -51.08 -23.14 -51.27
CA ASN A 323 -50.82 -24.02 -50.13
C ASN A 323 -49.71 -23.51 -49.21
N ALA A 324 -49.71 -22.21 -48.91
CA ALA A 324 -48.80 -21.65 -47.92
C ALA A 324 -49.20 -22.17 -46.53
N ARG A 325 -48.41 -23.05 -45.94
CA ARG A 325 -48.77 -23.79 -44.72
C ARG A 325 -47.65 -23.73 -43.68
N ILE A 326 -48.04 -23.61 -42.43
CA ILE A 326 -47.16 -23.82 -41.28
C ILE A 326 -46.82 -25.31 -41.18
N LEU A 327 -45.57 -25.62 -40.85
CA LEU A 327 -45.11 -26.99 -40.65
C LEU A 327 -45.41 -27.47 -39.23
N GLU A 328 -45.70 -28.77 -39.08
CA GLU A 328 -45.99 -29.40 -37.78
C GLU A 328 -44.85 -29.21 -36.76
N ALA A 329 -43.60 -29.21 -37.25
CA ALA A 329 -42.42 -28.96 -36.43
C ALA A 329 -42.44 -27.57 -35.78
N TYR A 330 -42.98 -26.56 -36.48
CA TYR A 330 -43.10 -25.20 -35.95
C TYR A 330 -44.25 -25.07 -34.96
N LEU A 331 -45.37 -25.78 -35.18
CA LEU A 331 -46.44 -25.91 -34.19
C LEU A 331 -45.90 -26.51 -32.89
N ALA A 332 -45.12 -27.59 -32.97
CA ALA A 332 -44.51 -28.21 -31.80
C ALA A 332 -43.58 -27.25 -31.03
N ALA A 333 -42.76 -26.46 -31.74
CA ALA A 333 -41.92 -25.44 -31.12
C ALA A 333 -42.74 -24.37 -30.36
N ARG A 334 -43.88 -23.94 -30.93
CA ARG A 334 -44.78 -22.98 -30.28
C ARG A 334 -45.56 -23.56 -29.10
N LEU A 335 -45.89 -24.85 -29.13
CA LEU A 335 -46.48 -25.56 -27.98
C LEU A 335 -45.46 -25.73 -26.84
N GLU A 336 -44.18 -25.95 -27.14
CA GLU A 336 -43.13 -25.95 -26.13
C GLU A 336 -42.99 -24.57 -25.46
N GLU A 337 -43.17 -23.46 -26.18
CA GLU A 337 -43.23 -22.14 -25.54
C GLU A 337 -44.39 -22.03 -24.53
N LEU A 338 -45.57 -22.56 -24.84
CA LEU A 338 -46.69 -22.59 -23.90
C LEU A 338 -46.39 -23.45 -22.67
N ARG A 339 -45.65 -24.56 -22.85
CA ARG A 339 -45.27 -25.47 -21.77
C ARG A 339 -44.33 -24.81 -20.76
N TRP A 340 -43.45 -23.91 -21.22
CA TRP A 340 -42.46 -23.22 -20.36
C TRP A 340 -42.90 -21.81 -19.92
N ALA A 341 -43.98 -21.26 -20.50
CA ALA A 341 -44.53 -19.94 -20.19
C ALA A 341 -45.34 -19.95 -18.89
#